data_AF-C7HB14-F1
#
_entry.id   AF-C7HB14-F1
#
_cell.length_a   1.000
_cell.length_b   1.000
_cell.length_c   1.000
_cell.angle_alpha   90.00
_cell.angle_beta   90.00
_cell.angle_gamma   90.00
#
_symmetry.space_group_name_H-M   'P 1'
#
loop_
_entity.id
_entity.type
_entity.pdbx_description
1 polymer ?
#
loop_
_entity_poly.entity_id
_entity_poly.type
_entity_poly.pdbx_seq_one_letter_code
_entity_poly.pdbx_strand_id
1 'polypeptide(L)'
;MTWWVIKVNRTYVINEEQAATIRMVFTLYSQGYGEKAIVNELSRLGRKDGHGNVSWSCTKISRILRNATYMGYVCYNKSKVNNYLEKKRINNLDETSFVYVKGNFEPIVSEALWHECERIRKSRIVNLRLPDGETRRKGIDSTKYLWVAKLRCRCGSSYRIFNWRKLKDGTPVFGYQCNMRTVNPTRSFVLEHNMTEQLSCDAISIPEWKLELMAKKIFEKVWGNQNKAILRACKMIESCQNGKAATRMSAAPIQSQIEKIKNAS
;
A
#
# COMPACT_ATOMS: atom_id res chain seq x y z
N MET A 1 10.90 -23.85 0.57
CA MET A 1 10.01 -25.02 0.43
C MET A 1 8.93 -24.66 -0.56
N THR A 2 8.88 -25.42 -1.64
CA THR A 2 8.00 -25.31 -2.81
C THR A 2 6.81 -26.23 -2.54
N TRP A 3 5.71 -25.69 -1.99
CA TRP A 3 4.62 -26.47 -1.38
C TRP A 3 3.50 -26.86 -2.36
N TRP A 4 3.50 -26.30 -3.57
CA TRP A 4 2.53 -26.53 -4.66
C TRP A 4 2.86 -27.76 -5.50
N VAL A 5 3.87 -28.54 -5.10
CA VAL A 5 4.36 -29.67 -5.88
C VAL A 5 4.31 -30.94 -5.06
N ILE A 6 3.56 -31.92 -5.56
CA ILE A 6 3.64 -33.30 -5.12
C ILE A 6 4.78 -33.97 -5.92
N LYS A 7 5.77 -34.51 -5.22
CA LYS A 7 6.87 -35.26 -5.84
C LYS A 7 6.40 -36.69 -6.11
N VAL A 8 6.06 -36.99 -7.36
CA VAL A 8 5.77 -38.36 -7.81
C VAL A 8 6.83 -38.73 -8.85
N ASN A 9 7.59 -39.80 -8.61
CA ASN A 9 8.55 -40.38 -9.58
C ASN A 9 9.45 -39.36 -10.32
N ARG A 10 10.12 -38.46 -9.58
CA ARG A 10 11.01 -37.39 -10.10
C ARG A 10 10.31 -36.29 -10.94
N THR A 11 8.99 -36.34 -11.08
CA THR A 11 8.18 -35.30 -11.72
C THR A 11 7.44 -34.43 -10.71
N TYR A 12 7.27 -33.16 -11.06
CA TYR A 12 6.65 -32.12 -10.25
C TYR A 12 5.17 -32.01 -10.63
N VAL A 13 4.26 -32.62 -9.84
CA VAL A 13 2.81 -32.55 -10.12
C VAL A 13 2.20 -31.38 -9.37
N ILE A 14 1.53 -30.49 -10.10
CA ILE A 14 0.87 -29.31 -9.53
C ILE A 14 -0.39 -29.74 -8.78
N ASN A 15 -0.53 -29.30 -7.53
CA ASN A 15 -1.81 -29.37 -6.83
C ASN A 15 -2.72 -28.24 -7.34
N GLU A 16 -3.75 -28.58 -8.12
CA GLU A 16 -4.63 -27.58 -8.75
C GLU A 16 -5.42 -26.73 -7.75
N GLU A 17 -5.81 -27.27 -6.61
CA GLU A 17 -6.52 -26.49 -5.57
C GLU A 17 -5.62 -25.39 -5.01
N GLN A 18 -4.35 -25.74 -4.75
CA GLN A 18 -3.36 -24.78 -4.28
C GLN A 18 -2.95 -23.80 -5.38
N ALA A 19 -2.78 -24.29 -6.62
CA ALA A 19 -2.46 -23.45 -7.77
C ALA A 19 -3.55 -22.41 -8.05
N ALA A 20 -4.83 -22.79 -7.95
CA ALA A 20 -5.96 -21.88 -8.06
C ALA A 20 -5.90 -20.78 -6.99
N THR A 21 -5.52 -21.13 -5.76
CA THR A 21 -5.33 -20.15 -4.67
C THR A 21 -4.18 -19.18 -4.97
N ILE A 22 -3.06 -19.67 -5.49
CA ILE A 22 -1.94 -18.81 -5.90
C ILE A 22 -2.35 -17.88 -7.04
N ARG A 23 -3.03 -18.39 -8.09
CA ARG A 23 -3.57 -17.57 -9.19
C ARG A 23 -4.49 -16.46 -8.68
N MET A 24 -5.34 -16.77 -7.71
CA MET A 24 -6.22 -15.79 -7.04
C MET A 24 -5.41 -14.71 -6.31
N VAL A 25 -4.36 -15.09 -5.57
CA VAL A 25 -3.50 -14.12 -4.87
C VAL A 25 -2.86 -13.12 -5.85
N PHE A 26 -2.27 -13.61 -6.94
CA PHE A 26 -1.65 -12.73 -7.94
C PHE A 26 -2.69 -11.85 -8.64
N THR A 27 -3.86 -12.40 -8.98
CA THR A 27 -4.95 -11.64 -9.60
C THR A 27 -5.44 -10.52 -8.70
N LEU A 28 -5.79 -10.82 -7.43
CA LEU A 28 -6.24 -9.80 -6.47
C LEU A 28 -5.17 -8.73 -6.23
N TYR A 29 -3.90 -9.13 -6.13
CA TYR A 29 -2.82 -8.17 -5.94
C TYR A 29 -2.65 -7.23 -7.14
N SER A 30 -2.75 -7.75 -8.36
CA SER A 30 -2.69 -6.96 -9.60
C SER A 30 -3.84 -5.95 -9.70
N GLN A 31 -5.01 -6.26 -9.13
CA GLN A 31 -6.16 -5.35 -9.03
C GLN A 31 -5.98 -4.26 -7.96
N GLY A 32 -4.83 -4.22 -7.28
CA GLY A 32 -4.49 -3.19 -6.30
C GLY A 32 -4.79 -3.58 -4.84
N TYR A 33 -5.30 -4.78 -4.56
CA TYR A 33 -5.55 -5.21 -3.18
C TYR A 33 -4.23 -5.23 -2.37
N GLY A 34 -4.32 -4.82 -1.11
CA GLY A 34 -3.21 -4.93 -0.16
C GLY A 34 -3.09 -6.35 0.41
N GLU A 35 -1.91 -6.72 0.91
CA GLU A 35 -1.68 -8.07 1.49
C GLU A 35 -2.71 -8.43 2.57
N LYS A 36 -3.10 -7.46 3.42
CA LYS A 36 -4.13 -7.66 4.46
C LYS A 36 -5.52 -7.89 3.89
N ALA A 37 -5.88 -7.20 2.81
CA ALA A 37 -7.17 -7.40 2.14
C ALA A 37 -7.24 -8.79 1.50
N ILE A 38 -6.14 -9.25 0.90
CA ILE A 38 -6.03 -10.60 0.33
C ILE A 38 -6.14 -11.66 1.44
N VAL A 39 -5.46 -11.48 2.58
CA VAL A 39 -5.60 -12.38 3.74
C VAL A 39 -7.06 -12.50 4.17
N ASN A 40 -7.76 -11.37 4.32
CA ASN A 40 -9.17 -11.37 4.71
C ASN A 40 -10.03 -12.11 3.68
N GLU A 41 -9.78 -11.90 2.39
CA GLU A 41 -10.55 -12.51 1.31
C GLU A 41 -10.32 -14.02 1.23
N LEU A 42 -9.07 -14.49 1.35
CA LEU A 42 -8.77 -15.92 1.38
C LEU A 42 -9.39 -16.61 2.59
N SER A 43 -9.35 -15.97 3.76
CA SER A 43 -10.00 -16.47 4.97
C SER A 43 -11.52 -16.50 4.83
N ARG A 44 -12.13 -15.47 4.24
CA ARG A 44 -13.58 -15.40 3.95
C ARG A 44 -14.03 -16.52 3.02
N LEU A 45 -13.20 -16.86 2.03
CA LEU A 45 -13.45 -17.94 1.08
C LEU A 45 -13.08 -19.33 1.62
N GLY A 46 -12.57 -19.44 2.87
CA GLY A 46 -12.19 -20.71 3.47
C GLY A 46 -11.02 -21.42 2.76
N ARG A 47 -10.17 -20.68 2.04
CA ARG A 47 -9.06 -21.27 1.28
C ARG A 47 -7.99 -21.81 2.23
N LYS A 48 -7.57 -23.06 2.01
CA LYS A 48 -6.53 -23.72 2.80
C LYS A 48 -5.14 -23.27 2.36
N ASP A 49 -4.24 -23.16 3.34
CA ASP A 49 -2.82 -22.91 3.11
C ASP A 49 -2.08 -24.21 2.76
N GLY A 50 -0.75 -24.13 2.60
CA GLY A 50 0.08 -25.29 2.28
C GLY A 50 0.08 -26.41 3.33
N HIS A 51 -0.42 -26.16 4.54
CA HIS A 51 -0.58 -27.15 5.61
C HIS A 51 -2.02 -27.66 5.73
N GLY A 52 -2.92 -27.27 4.82
CA GLY A 52 -4.33 -27.64 4.86
C GLY A 52 -5.19 -26.79 5.80
N ASN A 53 -4.64 -25.71 6.37
CA ASN A 53 -5.33 -24.88 7.37
C ASN A 53 -5.78 -23.54 6.76
N VAL A 54 -6.92 -23.00 7.22
CA VAL A 54 -7.35 -21.63 6.85
C VAL A 54 -6.59 -20.62 7.72
N SER A 55 -5.29 -20.52 7.52
CA SER A 55 -4.39 -19.65 8.29
C SER A 55 -3.57 -18.78 7.35
N TRP A 56 -4.08 -17.60 7.03
CA TRP A 56 -3.40 -16.64 6.16
C TRP A 56 -2.79 -15.48 6.96
N SER A 57 -1.60 -15.06 6.56
CA SER A 57 -0.92 -13.90 7.13
C SER A 57 -0.26 -13.08 6.03
N CYS A 58 -0.07 -11.78 6.28
CA CYS A 58 0.58 -10.90 5.30
C CYS A 58 1.97 -11.44 4.92
N THR A 59 2.71 -12.00 5.87
CA THR A 59 4.01 -12.64 5.62
C THR A 59 3.91 -13.81 4.63
N LYS A 60 2.87 -14.64 4.71
CA LYS A 60 2.64 -15.74 3.75
C LYS A 60 2.37 -15.18 2.35
N ILE A 61 1.49 -14.17 2.24
CA ILE A 61 1.19 -13.50 0.96
C ILE A 61 2.44 -12.84 0.37
N SER A 62 3.22 -12.11 1.18
CA SER A 62 4.44 -11.44 0.73
C SER A 62 5.48 -12.44 0.21
N ARG A 63 5.60 -13.61 0.85
CA ARG A 63 6.48 -14.70 0.36
C ARG A 63 5.99 -15.28 -0.96
N ILE A 64 4.68 -15.41 -1.14
CA ILE A 64 4.09 -15.90 -2.39
C ILE A 64 4.41 -14.95 -3.54
N LEU A 65 4.16 -13.66 -3.35
CA LEU A 65 4.35 -12.64 -4.39
C LEU A 65 5.81 -12.48 -4.84
N ARG A 66 6.79 -12.80 -3.98
CA ARG A 66 8.23 -12.72 -4.31
C ARG A 66 8.78 -13.99 -4.97
N ASN A 67 7.97 -15.03 -5.07
CA ASN A 67 8.48 -16.32 -5.50
C ASN A 67 8.37 -16.50 -7.00
N ALA A 68 9.50 -16.36 -7.69
CA ALA A 68 9.62 -16.54 -9.14
C ALA A 68 9.33 -17.98 -9.63
N THR A 69 9.30 -18.98 -8.74
CA THR A 69 8.93 -20.34 -9.16
C THR A 69 7.49 -20.43 -9.63
N TYR A 70 6.60 -19.52 -9.24
CA TYR A 70 5.24 -19.53 -9.77
C TYR A 70 5.16 -19.14 -11.25
N MET A 71 6.15 -18.40 -11.77
CA MET A 71 6.25 -18.06 -13.19
C MET A 71 7.19 -19.00 -13.96
N GLY A 72 7.63 -20.12 -13.37
CA GLY A 72 8.52 -21.07 -14.05
C GLY A 72 10.02 -20.82 -13.83
N TYR A 73 10.42 -19.90 -12.95
CA TYR A 73 11.83 -19.54 -12.76
C TYR A 73 12.40 -19.99 -11.41
N VAL A 74 13.60 -20.56 -11.44
CA VAL A 74 14.42 -20.81 -10.25
C VAL A 74 15.28 -19.58 -9.98
N CYS A 75 15.23 -19.09 -8.74
CA CYS A 75 15.97 -17.89 -8.33
C CYS A 75 17.07 -18.26 -7.32
N TYR A 76 18.30 -17.94 -7.68
CA TYR A 76 19.52 -18.17 -6.91
C TYR A 76 19.99 -16.89 -6.21
N ASN A 77 20.98 -17.02 -5.33
CA ASN A 77 21.59 -15.91 -4.58
C ASN A 77 20.65 -15.15 -3.62
N LYS A 78 19.59 -15.81 -3.13
CA LYS A 78 18.64 -15.24 -2.15
C LYS A 78 19.23 -15.07 -0.74
N SER A 79 20.31 -15.79 -0.44
CA SER A 79 20.98 -15.77 0.85
C SER A 79 22.39 -16.31 0.72
N LYS A 80 23.33 -15.80 1.51
CA LYS A 80 24.69 -16.32 1.65
C LYS A 80 24.91 -16.89 3.05
N VAL A 81 25.84 -17.83 3.17
CA VAL A 81 26.30 -18.32 4.48
C VAL A 81 27.42 -17.39 4.94
N ASN A 82 27.41 -16.99 6.22
CA ASN A 82 28.35 -16.00 6.73
C ASN A 82 29.80 -16.50 6.79
N ASN A 83 29.99 -17.70 7.33
CA ASN A 83 31.27 -18.35 7.53
C ASN A 83 31.05 -19.86 7.70
N TYR A 84 32.08 -20.65 7.43
CA TYR A 84 32.12 -22.10 7.58
C TYR A 84 31.84 -22.58 9.03
N LEU A 85 32.27 -21.81 10.03
CA LEU A 85 32.12 -22.14 11.45
C LEU A 85 30.67 -21.98 11.93
N GLU A 86 30.10 -20.78 11.81
CA GLU A 86 28.77 -20.47 12.33
C GLU A 86 27.63 -20.95 11.43
N LYS A 87 27.90 -21.13 10.13
CA LYS A 87 26.94 -21.53 9.09
C LYS A 87 25.63 -20.72 9.11
N LYS A 88 25.68 -19.48 9.60
CA LYS A 88 24.50 -18.62 9.74
C LYS A 88 24.09 -18.11 8.36
N ARG A 89 22.82 -18.33 8.00
CA ARG A 89 22.25 -17.86 6.74
C ARG A 89 21.90 -16.38 6.82
N ILE A 90 22.57 -15.57 6.02
CA ILE A 90 22.32 -14.15 5.84
C ILE A 90 21.46 -13.97 4.60
N ASN A 91 20.28 -13.37 4.74
CA ASN A 91 19.42 -13.05 3.60
C ASN A 91 20.05 -11.96 2.74
N ASN A 92 20.03 -12.17 1.43
CA ASN A 92 20.45 -11.16 0.49
C ASN A 92 19.28 -10.18 0.27
N LEU A 93 19.46 -8.94 0.70
CA LEU A 93 18.45 -7.89 0.57
C LEU A 93 18.50 -7.21 -0.80
N ASP A 94 19.61 -7.35 -1.52
CA ASP A 94 19.78 -6.77 -2.86
C ASP A 94 19.16 -7.67 -3.92
N GLU A 95 17.93 -7.33 -4.31
CA GLU A 95 17.17 -8.06 -5.33
C GLU A 95 17.80 -7.94 -6.73
N THR A 96 18.71 -6.99 -6.97
CA THR A 96 19.37 -6.83 -8.29
C THR A 96 20.42 -7.90 -8.54
N SER A 97 21.00 -8.45 -7.47
CA SER A 97 21.98 -9.55 -7.53
C SER A 97 21.35 -10.94 -7.65
N PHE A 98 20.02 -11.03 -7.78
CA PHE A 98 19.31 -12.30 -7.92
C PHE A 98 19.47 -12.83 -9.35
N VAL A 99 19.83 -14.11 -9.46
CA VAL A 99 19.96 -14.79 -10.74
C VAL A 99 18.72 -15.64 -10.97
N TYR A 100 18.00 -15.38 -12.07
CA TYR A 100 16.81 -16.12 -12.48
C TYR A 100 17.14 -17.06 -13.64
N VAL A 101 16.87 -18.34 -13.46
CA VAL A 101 17.06 -19.39 -14.48
C VAL A 101 15.72 -20.04 -14.77
N LYS A 102 15.35 -20.17 -16.05
CA LYS A 102 14.10 -20.81 -16.43
C LYS A 102 14.15 -22.29 -16.08
N GLY A 103 13.18 -22.73 -15.28
CA GLY A 103 13.05 -24.12 -14.84
C GLY A 103 12.26 -24.96 -15.84
N ASN A 104 12.40 -26.29 -15.72
CA ASN A 104 11.68 -27.25 -16.55
C ASN A 104 10.38 -27.74 -15.88
N PHE A 105 9.53 -26.81 -15.43
CA PHE A 105 8.26 -27.12 -14.80
C PHE A 105 7.19 -26.12 -15.22
N GLU A 106 5.93 -26.58 -15.23
CA GLU A 106 4.78 -25.78 -15.68
C GLU A 106 4.56 -24.58 -14.75
N PRO A 107 4.47 -23.34 -15.29
CA PRO A 107 4.21 -22.15 -14.49
C PRO A 107 2.75 -22.10 -14.00
N ILE A 108 2.55 -21.60 -12.77
CA ILE A 108 1.22 -21.39 -12.18
C ILE A 108 0.62 -20.04 -12.62
N VAL A 109 1.47 -19.03 -12.83
CA VAL A 109 1.09 -17.68 -13.28
C VAL A 109 1.93 -17.28 -14.48
N SER A 110 1.38 -16.42 -15.35
CA SER A 110 2.14 -15.88 -16.47
C SER A 110 3.29 -14.99 -16.01
N GLU A 111 4.37 -14.96 -16.79
CA GLU A 111 5.53 -14.07 -16.55
C GLU A 111 5.07 -12.60 -16.46
N ALA A 112 4.16 -12.17 -17.34
CA ALA A 112 3.59 -10.84 -17.34
C ALA A 112 2.87 -10.48 -16.02
N LEU A 113 2.02 -11.38 -15.51
CA LEU A 113 1.30 -11.14 -14.25
C LEU A 113 2.26 -11.08 -13.05
N TRP A 114 3.29 -11.93 -13.04
CA TRP A 114 4.30 -11.93 -11.99
C TRP A 114 5.09 -10.62 -11.98
N HIS A 115 5.57 -10.18 -13.14
CA HIS A 115 6.31 -8.92 -13.27
C HIS A 115 5.45 -7.70 -12.92
N GLU A 116 4.17 -7.70 -13.27
CA GLU A 116 3.27 -6.61 -12.87
C GLU A 116 3.10 -6.54 -11.35
N CYS A 117 2.88 -7.68 -10.69
CA CYS A 117 2.83 -7.75 -9.23
C CYS A 117 4.17 -7.34 -8.59
N GLU A 118 5.31 -7.70 -9.21
CA GLU A 118 6.62 -7.27 -8.75
C GLU A 118 6.79 -5.74 -8.86
N ARG A 119 6.36 -5.15 -9.97
CA ARG A 119 6.38 -3.70 -10.19
C ARG A 119 5.54 -2.97 -9.16
N ILE A 120 4.31 -3.42 -8.91
CA ILE A 120 3.42 -2.88 -7.86
C ILE A 120 4.07 -2.99 -6.48
N ARG A 121 4.68 -4.14 -6.16
CA ARG A 121 5.35 -4.35 -4.88
C ARG A 121 6.52 -3.38 -4.70
N LYS A 122 7.40 -3.24 -5.72
CA LYS A 122 8.54 -2.32 -5.69
C LYS A 122 8.09 -0.86 -5.60
N SER A 123 7.01 -0.48 -6.28
CA SER A 123 6.46 0.87 -6.19
C SER A 123 5.85 1.20 -4.81
N ARG A 124 5.52 0.19 -4.01
CA ARG A 124 5.04 0.33 -2.63
C ARG A 124 6.16 0.37 -1.59
N ILE A 125 7.43 0.42 -2.00
CA ILE A 125 8.59 0.48 -1.09
C ILE A 125 9.36 1.77 -1.32
N VAL A 126 9.67 2.48 -0.24
CA VAL A 126 10.60 3.62 -0.21
C VAL A 126 11.83 3.25 0.61
N ASN A 127 13.00 3.64 0.10
CA ASN A 127 14.25 3.56 0.83
C ASN A 127 14.39 4.82 1.69
N LEU A 128 14.37 4.66 3.00
CA LEU A 128 14.63 5.70 3.97
C LEU A 128 16.12 5.69 4.30
N ARG A 129 16.82 6.78 4.02
CA ARG A 129 18.17 7.01 4.56
C ARG A 129 18.02 7.55 5.97
N LEU A 130 18.59 6.83 6.92
CA LEU A 130 18.65 7.24 8.31
C LEU A 130 19.86 8.15 8.56
N PRO A 131 19.84 8.96 9.64
CA PRO A 131 20.95 9.86 9.99
C PRO A 131 22.28 9.14 10.26
N ASP A 132 22.23 7.86 10.62
CA ASP A 132 23.38 6.97 10.83
C ASP A 132 24.02 6.45 9.52
N GLY A 133 23.45 6.82 8.36
CA GLY A 133 23.89 6.35 7.05
C GLY A 133 23.26 5.01 6.62
N GLU A 134 22.50 4.33 7.49
CA GLU A 134 21.80 3.10 7.13
C GLU A 134 20.63 3.40 6.18
N THR A 135 20.37 2.48 5.25
CA THR A 135 19.19 2.54 4.39
C THR A 135 18.18 1.49 4.83
N ARG A 136 16.99 1.92 5.28
CA ARG A 136 15.89 1.03 5.63
C ARG A 136 14.77 1.07 4.60
N ARG A 137 14.27 -0.11 4.21
CA ARG A 137 13.08 -0.22 3.37
C ARG A 137 11.84 0.03 4.22
N LYS A 138 11.00 0.97 3.81
CA LYS A 138 9.71 1.27 4.43
C LYS A 138 8.60 1.13 3.40
N GLY A 139 7.51 0.48 3.78
CA GLY A 139 6.31 0.43 2.94
C GLY A 139 5.71 1.83 2.79
N ILE A 140 5.30 2.19 1.59
CA ILE A 140 4.49 3.38 1.33
C ILE A 140 3.08 3.07 1.81
N ASP A 141 2.60 3.86 2.77
CA ASP A 141 1.19 3.87 3.12
C ASP A 141 0.46 4.81 2.16
N SER A 142 -0.08 4.25 1.07
CA SER A 142 -0.92 4.98 0.14
C SER A 142 -2.33 5.09 0.72
N THR A 143 -2.54 6.08 1.59
CA THR A 143 -3.88 6.39 2.09
C THR A 143 -4.74 7.00 0.98
N LYS A 144 -6.00 6.53 0.88
CA LYS A 144 -7.01 7.14 0.00
C LYS A 144 -7.54 8.48 0.53
N TYR A 145 -7.29 8.77 1.81
CA TYR A 145 -7.85 9.94 2.49
C TYR A 145 -6.88 11.12 2.41
N LEU A 146 -7.30 12.18 1.72
CA LEU A 146 -6.51 13.40 1.49
C LEU A 146 -5.91 13.95 2.78
N TRP A 147 -6.73 14.08 3.83
CA TRP A 147 -6.29 14.64 5.11
C TRP A 147 -5.31 13.75 5.86
N VAL A 148 -5.38 12.43 5.74
CA VAL A 148 -4.33 11.55 6.32
C VAL A 148 -2.99 11.80 5.62
N ALA A 149 -3.01 11.98 4.29
CA ALA A 149 -1.81 12.23 3.53
C ALA A 149 -1.18 13.60 3.86
N LYS A 150 -2.01 14.65 3.96
CA LYS A 150 -1.55 16.05 4.02
C LYS A 150 -1.54 16.68 5.42
N LEU A 151 -2.48 16.33 6.30
CA LEU A 151 -2.63 16.99 7.59
C LEU A 151 -1.47 16.60 8.53
N ARG A 152 -0.88 17.61 9.17
CA ARG A 152 0.18 17.44 10.17
C ARG A 152 -0.20 18.17 11.44
N CYS A 153 0.10 17.56 12.58
CA CYS A 153 -0.12 18.15 13.89
C CYS A 153 1.00 19.13 14.24
N ARG A 154 0.73 20.05 15.16
CA ARG A 154 1.74 20.95 15.74
C ARG A 154 2.92 20.19 16.35
N CYS A 155 2.68 18.98 16.88
CA CYS A 155 3.74 18.11 17.39
C CYS A 155 4.55 17.38 16.28
N GLY A 156 4.34 17.72 15.01
CA GLY A 156 5.04 17.11 13.87
C GLY A 156 4.47 15.77 13.40
N SER A 157 3.61 15.12 14.19
CA SER A 157 3.02 13.83 13.81
C SER A 157 1.93 13.94 12.75
N SER A 158 1.72 12.86 12.00
CA SER A 158 0.59 12.71 11.09
C SER A 158 -0.73 12.51 11.85
N TYR A 159 -1.84 12.73 11.14
CA TYR A 159 -3.17 12.39 11.64
C TYR A 159 -3.58 10.99 11.16
N ARG A 160 -4.34 10.28 12.00
CA ARG A 160 -5.04 9.04 11.64
C ARG A 160 -6.53 9.28 11.55
N ILE A 161 -7.18 8.55 10.65
CA ILE A 161 -8.64 8.55 10.50
C ILE A 161 -9.28 7.51 11.43
N PHE A 162 -10.46 7.81 11.97
CA PHE A 162 -11.27 6.90 12.77
C PHE A 162 -12.77 7.16 12.55
N ASN A 163 -13.61 6.21 12.93
CA ASN A 163 -15.07 6.39 12.92
C ASN A 163 -15.46 7.31 14.09
N TRP A 164 -15.91 8.53 13.80
CA TRP A 164 -16.33 9.49 14.83
C TRP A 164 -17.70 9.15 15.37
N ARG A 165 -18.69 9.07 14.48
CA ARG A 165 -20.08 8.69 14.79
C ARG A 165 -20.77 8.11 13.57
N LYS A 166 -21.89 7.44 13.79
CA LYS A 166 -22.82 7.07 12.71
C LYS A 166 -24.02 8.00 12.77
N LEU A 167 -24.46 8.49 11.62
CA LEU A 167 -25.69 9.26 11.49
C LEU A 167 -26.91 8.33 11.57
N LYS A 168 -28.13 8.90 11.68
CA LYS A 168 -29.38 8.13 11.77
C LYS A 168 -29.66 7.29 10.52
N ASP A 169 -29.16 7.74 9.38
CA ASP A 169 -29.19 7.06 8.08
C ASP A 169 -28.15 5.92 7.95
N GLY A 170 -27.32 5.70 8.98
CA GLY A 170 -26.25 4.72 8.97
C GLY A 170 -24.93 5.21 8.34
N THR A 171 -24.89 6.42 7.78
CA THR A 171 -23.70 6.99 7.15
C THR A 171 -22.60 7.22 8.21
N PRO A 172 -21.39 6.65 8.03
CA PRO A 172 -20.28 6.89 8.95
C PRO A 172 -19.73 8.30 8.75
N VAL A 173 -19.59 9.03 9.85
CA VAL A 173 -18.86 10.30 9.89
C VAL A 173 -17.45 10.03 10.39
N PHE A 174 -16.46 10.44 9.60
CA PHE A 174 -15.07 10.23 9.95
C PHE A 174 -14.48 11.37 10.79
N GLY A 175 -13.52 10.98 11.61
CA GLY A 175 -12.75 11.82 12.49
C GLY A 175 -11.26 11.71 12.23
N TYR A 176 -10.53 12.78 12.49
CA TYR A 176 -9.08 12.84 12.41
C TYR A 176 -8.51 13.13 13.77
N GLN A 177 -7.58 12.29 14.23
CA GLN A 177 -6.87 12.50 15.49
C GLN A 177 -5.36 12.39 15.30
N CYS A 178 -4.61 13.16 16.07
CA CYS A 178 -3.15 13.12 16.06
C CYS A 178 -2.65 11.70 16.41
N ASN A 179 -1.73 11.16 15.59
CA ASN A 179 -1.17 9.84 15.83
C ASN A 179 -0.38 9.78 17.14
N MET A 180 0.44 10.82 17.45
CA MET A 180 1.19 10.92 18.71
C MET A 180 0.28 10.82 19.93
N ARG A 181 -0.85 11.52 19.92
CA ARG A 181 -1.84 11.51 21.01
C ARG A 181 -2.49 10.13 21.19
N THR A 182 -2.58 9.34 20.14
CA THR A 182 -3.28 8.04 20.19
C THR A 182 -2.36 6.92 20.67
N VAL A 183 -1.08 6.99 20.32
CA VAL A 183 -0.11 5.93 20.65
C VAL A 183 0.64 6.18 21.95
N ASN A 184 0.58 7.41 22.49
CA ASN A 184 1.23 7.78 23.74
C ASN A 184 0.20 8.20 24.80
N PRO A 185 0.60 8.28 26.08
CA PRO A 185 -0.25 8.78 27.14
C PRO A 185 -0.75 10.20 26.87
N THR A 186 -1.89 10.52 27.48
CA THR A 186 -2.47 11.87 27.39
C THR A 186 -1.56 12.88 28.10
N ARG A 187 -1.61 14.14 27.66
CA ARG A 187 -0.81 15.21 28.29
C ARG A 187 -1.14 15.36 29.78
N SER A 188 -2.42 15.25 30.13
CA SER A 188 -2.86 15.31 31.53
C SER A 188 -2.22 14.21 32.38
N PHE A 189 -2.20 12.97 31.89
CA PHE A 189 -1.57 11.84 32.58
C PHE A 189 -0.05 12.06 32.78
N VAL A 190 0.63 12.56 31.75
CA VAL A 190 2.07 12.85 31.83
C VAL A 190 2.38 13.92 32.89
N LEU A 191 1.54 14.96 32.97
CA LEU A 191 1.70 16.04 33.95
C LEU A 191 1.38 15.56 35.38
N GLU A 192 0.35 14.72 35.55
CA GLU A 192 -0.07 14.19 36.84
C GLU A 192 0.98 13.24 37.45
N HIS A 193 1.71 12.50 36.62
CA HIS A 193 2.73 11.55 37.06
C HIS A 193 4.18 12.05 36.92
N ASN A 194 4.39 13.36 36.69
CA ASN A 194 5.72 13.97 36.52
C ASN A 194 6.61 13.30 35.47
N MET A 195 6.02 12.72 34.41
CA MET A 195 6.75 12.00 33.36
C MET A 195 7.24 12.96 32.26
N THR A 196 7.99 14.00 32.60
CA THR A 196 8.32 15.12 31.69
C THR A 196 9.06 14.72 30.41
N GLU A 197 9.78 13.59 30.41
CA GLU A 197 10.46 13.04 29.24
C GLU A 197 9.51 12.30 28.27
N GLN A 198 8.30 11.96 28.69
CA GLN A 198 7.35 11.22 27.88
C GLN A 198 6.70 12.12 26.82
N LEU A 199 6.77 11.70 25.56
CA LEU A 199 6.10 12.38 24.46
C LEU A 199 4.59 12.35 24.64
N SER A 200 3.96 13.53 24.63
CA SER A 200 2.50 13.68 24.70
C SER A 200 1.99 14.77 23.76
N CYS A 201 0.70 14.69 23.41
CA CYS A 201 0.04 15.68 22.57
C CYS A 201 -1.42 15.87 23.02
N ASP A 202 -1.87 17.12 23.03
CA ASP A 202 -3.20 17.58 23.46
C ASP A 202 -4.09 18.01 22.29
N ALA A 203 -3.66 17.72 21.06
CA ALA A 203 -4.42 18.09 19.86
C ALA A 203 -5.84 17.49 19.88
N ILE A 204 -6.83 18.36 19.66
CA ILE A 204 -8.23 17.96 19.55
C ILE A 204 -8.44 17.07 18.33
N SER A 205 -9.38 16.14 18.44
CA SER A 205 -9.86 15.41 17.29
C SER A 205 -10.72 16.35 16.42
N ILE A 206 -10.58 16.27 15.10
CA ILE A 206 -11.29 17.14 14.16
C ILE A 206 -12.18 16.25 13.27
N PRO A 207 -13.50 16.50 13.19
CA PRO A 207 -14.36 15.75 12.28
C PRO A 207 -14.10 16.17 10.82
N GLU A 208 -14.29 15.23 9.89
CA GLU A 208 -13.98 15.42 8.46
C GLU A 208 -14.70 16.64 7.87
N TRP A 209 -16.01 16.78 8.10
CA TRP A 209 -16.79 17.89 7.58
C TRP A 209 -16.24 19.27 8.00
N LYS A 210 -15.61 19.36 9.18
CA LYS A 210 -15.02 20.62 9.66
C LYS A 210 -13.74 20.93 8.91
N LEU A 211 -12.93 19.92 8.57
CA LEU A 211 -11.76 20.08 7.70
C LEU A 211 -12.19 20.54 6.31
N GLU A 212 -13.21 19.91 5.73
CA GLU A 212 -13.76 20.29 4.43
C GLU A 212 -14.29 21.73 4.42
N LEU A 213 -15.02 22.14 5.47
CA LEU A 213 -15.51 23.51 5.60
C LEU A 213 -14.37 24.53 5.70
N MET A 214 -13.33 24.23 6.50
CA MET A 214 -12.15 25.10 6.62
C MET A 214 -11.42 25.21 5.27
N ALA A 215 -11.24 24.09 4.57
CA ALA A 215 -10.62 24.06 3.24
C ALA A 215 -11.41 24.93 2.26
N LYS A 216 -12.73 24.74 2.20
CA LYS A 216 -13.63 25.56 1.37
C LYS A 216 -13.48 27.04 1.67
N LYS A 217 -13.48 27.45 2.94
CA LYS A 217 -13.33 28.86 3.34
C LYS A 217 -11.98 29.45 2.95
N ILE A 218 -10.91 28.67 3.06
CA ILE A 218 -9.57 29.10 2.63
C ILE A 218 -9.53 29.25 1.11
N PHE A 219 -10.01 28.24 0.37
CA PHE A 219 -10.04 28.29 -1.08
C PHE A 219 -10.92 29.43 -1.59
N GLU A 220 -12.09 29.69 -1.01
CA GLU A 220 -12.93 30.85 -1.35
C GLU A 220 -12.16 32.18 -1.25
N LYS A 221 -11.31 32.35 -0.23
CA LYS A 221 -10.51 33.57 -0.03
C LYS A 221 -9.27 33.66 -0.92
N VAL A 222 -8.58 32.53 -1.11
CA VAL A 222 -7.30 32.47 -1.86
C VAL A 222 -7.56 32.41 -3.37
N TRP A 223 -8.65 31.79 -3.77
CA TRP A 223 -8.99 31.50 -5.16
C TRP A 223 -9.83 32.63 -5.77
N GLY A 224 -9.28 33.85 -5.75
CA GLY A 224 -9.97 35.05 -6.24
C GLY A 224 -10.26 35.02 -7.75
N ASN A 225 -9.32 34.59 -8.59
CA ASN A 225 -9.52 34.49 -10.04
C ASN A 225 -9.68 33.02 -10.46
N GLN A 226 -10.90 32.50 -10.26
CA GLN A 226 -11.24 31.10 -10.46
C GLN A 226 -10.88 30.58 -11.86
N ASN A 227 -11.15 31.38 -12.89
CA ASN A 227 -10.91 31.00 -14.28
C ASN A 227 -9.43 30.78 -14.58
N LYS A 228 -8.54 31.67 -14.12
CA LYS A 228 -7.09 31.54 -14.39
C LYS A 228 -6.49 30.32 -13.70
N ALA A 229 -6.94 30.01 -12.48
CA ALA A 229 -6.45 28.87 -11.73
C ALA A 229 -7.01 27.53 -12.25
N ILE A 230 -8.28 27.50 -12.68
CA ILE A 230 -8.88 26.34 -13.36
C ILE A 230 -8.13 26.06 -14.67
N LEU A 231 -7.91 27.08 -15.51
CA LEU A 231 -7.15 26.93 -16.75
C LEU A 231 -5.73 26.39 -16.52
N ARG A 232 -5.06 26.84 -15.44
CA ARG A 232 -3.74 26.34 -15.05
C ARG A 232 -3.79 24.89 -14.58
N ALA A 233 -4.79 24.51 -13.79
CA ALA A 233 -4.99 23.14 -13.36
C ALA A 233 -5.29 22.21 -14.54
N CYS A 234 -6.15 22.63 -15.49
CA CYS A 234 -6.41 21.91 -16.73
C CYS A 234 -5.11 21.69 -17.53
N LYS A 235 -4.30 22.73 -17.73
CA LYS A 235 -2.98 22.61 -18.39
C LYS A 235 -2.05 21.64 -17.67
N MET A 236 -2.05 21.62 -16.33
CA MET A 236 -1.24 20.68 -15.54
C MET A 236 -1.73 19.23 -15.65
N ILE A 237 -3.04 19.03 -15.75
CA ILE A 237 -3.64 17.71 -15.95
C ILE A 237 -3.34 17.20 -17.36
N GLU A 238 -3.53 18.04 -18.38
CA GLU A 238 -3.21 17.73 -19.78
C GLU A 238 -1.72 17.38 -19.96
N SER A 239 -0.81 18.14 -19.33
CA SER A 239 0.63 17.84 -19.39
C SER A 239 0.99 16.52 -18.69
N CYS A 240 0.26 16.16 -17.63
CA CYS A 240 0.40 14.87 -16.96
C CYS A 240 -0.17 13.70 -17.76
N GLN A 241 -1.23 13.92 -18.56
CA GLN A 241 -1.80 12.92 -19.47
C GLN A 241 -0.87 12.65 -20.66
N ASN A 242 -0.19 13.68 -21.17
CA ASN A 242 0.77 13.52 -22.28
C ASN A 242 2.08 12.82 -21.88
N GLY A 243 2.36 12.65 -20.57
CA GLY A 243 3.55 11.97 -20.06
C GLY A 243 3.34 10.52 -19.60
N LYS A 244 2.10 10.00 -19.61
CA LYS A 244 1.79 8.63 -19.17
C LYS A 244 0.70 8.01 -20.05
N ALA A 245 1.08 7.04 -20.89
CA ALA A 245 0.13 6.09 -21.44
C ALA A 245 -0.46 5.23 -20.29
N ALA A 246 -1.77 5.04 -20.33
CA ALA A 246 -2.63 4.19 -19.47
C ALA A 246 -3.17 4.81 -18.16
N THR A 247 -4.33 5.48 -18.25
CA THR A 247 -5.64 4.97 -17.77
C THR A 247 -6.69 6.00 -18.18
N ARG A 248 -7.50 5.71 -19.22
CA ARG A 248 -8.58 6.60 -19.69
C ARG A 248 -9.71 6.62 -18.64
N MET A 249 -9.68 7.57 -17.72
CA MET A 249 -10.90 8.08 -17.12
C MET A 249 -11.50 9.08 -18.12
N SER A 250 -12.77 8.90 -18.48
CA SER A 250 -13.49 9.79 -19.40
C SER A 250 -13.40 11.24 -18.89
N ALA A 251 -12.70 12.10 -19.64
CA ALA A 251 -12.59 13.53 -19.37
C ALA A 251 -13.86 14.31 -19.79
N ALA A 252 -14.86 13.62 -20.35
CA ALA A 252 -16.08 14.24 -20.87
C ALA A 252 -16.85 15.09 -19.83
N PRO A 253 -16.96 14.70 -18.54
CA PRO A 253 -17.67 15.53 -17.56
C PRO A 253 -16.93 16.85 -17.28
N ILE A 254 -15.59 16.79 -17.24
CA ILE A 254 -14.72 17.93 -16.95
C ILE A 254 -14.69 18.89 -18.15
N GLN A 255 -14.62 18.36 -19.38
CA GLN A 255 -14.65 19.15 -20.61
C GLN A 255 -15.97 19.92 -20.77
N SER A 256 -17.13 19.31 -20.49
CA SER A 256 -18.41 20.03 -20.57
C SER A 256 -18.53 21.15 -19.54
N GLN A 257 -17.89 21.02 -18.36
CA GLN A 257 -17.84 22.11 -17.38
C GLN A 257 -16.89 23.22 -17.81
N ILE A 258 -15.77 22.89 -18.47
CA ILE A 258 -14.85 23.88 -19.05
C ILE A 258 -15.53 24.68 -20.16
N GLU A 259 -16.31 24.04 -21.04
CA GLU A 259 -17.07 24.74 -22.09
C GLU A 259 -18.15 25.65 -21.53
N LYS A 260 -18.87 25.22 -20.49
CA LYS A 260 -19.84 26.07 -19.79
C LYS A 260 -19.22 27.32 -19.19
N ILE A 261 -17.99 27.23 -18.67
CA ILE A 261 -17.26 28.36 -18.08
C ILE A 261 -16.72 29.30 -19.18
N LYS A 262 -16.27 28.76 -20.32
CA LYS A 262 -15.81 29.56 -21.47
C LYS A 262 -16.94 30.36 -22.11
N ASN A 263 -18.15 29.81 -22.17
CA ASN A 263 -19.32 30.47 -22.78
C ASN A 263 -20.03 31.45 -21.83
N ALA A 264 -19.59 31.54 -20.58
CA ALA A 264 -20.13 32.47 -19.57
C ALA A 264 -19.21 33.67 -19.29
N SER A 265 -18.12 33.83 -20.07
CA SER A 265 -17.23 35.00 -20.05
C SER A 265 -17.49 35.93 -21.23
#